data_AF-A0A1G9Y3C1-F1
#
_entry.id   AF-A0A1G9Y3C1-F1
#
_cell.length_a   1.000
_cell.length_b   1.000
_cell.length_c   1.000
_cell.angle_alpha   90.00
_cell.angle_beta   90.00
_cell.angle_gamma   90.00
#
_symmetry.space_group_name_H-M   'P 1'
#
loop_
_entity.id
_entity.type
_entity.pdbx_description
1 polymer ?
#
loop_
_entity_poly.entity_id
_entity_poly.type
_entity_poly.pdbx_seq_one_letter_code
_entity_poly.pdbx_strand_id
1 'polypeptide(L)'
;MQQRLQRIHLQHLFLKNNKKPDCRPTLPLTTLNDSMRMNPMERINRAAPFVAGFCGLLIAQQSYAEGFLEDSKASILARNFFSNADNRSGAADPNYTQEWGQGFMLNYQSGYTPGTVGFGVDALGQLGIRLDSGKGRHYNPQSTAFNGNIFPTDSDGRAVDEFSSLGATLKARVSRTELKYGTLVPMLPVVMSTDRMLQQTFRGGQIQSGDLKDFTFTAGQLEHVMGRGSTNQMGMSIPGANNPLTGEFVNKFYYAGVDYKPTKDLTLQYYYGNLENFYKQNFLGLKYDMQLGPGILRTDLRHFDNRSDGANGHDPAYYTVGYYGNGVTKGEVDSRLSSAQFTYLINGHTFAAGYQAVTGDSDAVWLNQGDGSTAYFMTESMIGKFQRAGERTWQVRYGYDFARLGVPGLNFLAMYESGSNIQTSDGDKKEWERNVTLSYVVQSGPAKNLSIALRHAQLRTEFASQRDSDEHRVIVSYPINIF
;
A
#
# COMPACT_ATOMS: atom_id res chain seq x y z
N MET A 1 36.08 -34.67 -44.37
CA MET A 1 37.09 -34.78 -45.45
C MET A 1 36.54 -33.96 -46.62
N GLN A 2 37.35 -33.08 -47.24
CA GLN A 2 36.93 -32.07 -48.25
C GLN A 2 35.89 -31.01 -47.76
N GLN A 3 35.61 -29.95 -48.52
CA GLN A 3 36.40 -28.69 -48.71
C GLN A 3 35.59 -27.62 -49.50
N ARG A 4 36.13 -26.38 -49.61
CA ARG A 4 35.65 -25.17 -50.36
C ARG A 4 34.58 -24.31 -49.63
N LEU A 5 34.79 -23.05 -49.20
CA LEU A 5 35.93 -22.08 -49.20
C LEU A 5 36.09 -21.10 -50.40
N GLN A 6 35.65 -19.84 -50.23
CA GLN A 6 36.09 -18.55 -50.87
C GLN A 6 35.20 -17.38 -50.36
N ARG A 7 35.58 -16.17 -49.90
CA ARG A 7 36.81 -15.54 -49.33
C ARG A 7 37.58 -14.44 -50.12
N ILE A 8 36.97 -13.24 -50.26
CA ILE A 8 37.53 -11.91 -50.65
C ILE A 8 36.74 -10.82 -49.83
N HIS A 9 37.16 -9.63 -49.33
CA HIS A 9 38.23 -8.61 -49.58
C HIS A 9 37.79 -7.42 -50.49
N LEU A 10 38.18 -6.13 -50.32
CA LEU A 10 39.16 -5.34 -49.52
C LEU A 10 38.43 -4.11 -48.86
N GLN A 11 38.83 -3.57 -47.69
CA GLN A 11 39.59 -2.31 -47.42
C GLN A 11 39.13 -1.01 -48.16
N HIS A 12 38.71 0.09 -47.50
CA HIS A 12 39.41 1.13 -46.68
C HIS A 12 40.02 2.32 -47.50
N LEU A 13 39.54 3.58 -47.30
CA LEU A 13 40.35 4.75 -46.82
C LEU A 13 39.53 6.06 -46.60
N PHE A 14 40.23 7.14 -46.20
CA PHE A 14 39.76 8.47 -45.74
C PHE A 14 39.81 9.58 -46.82
N LEU A 15 39.09 10.70 -46.57
CA LEU A 15 39.45 12.16 -46.68
C LEU A 15 38.15 12.97 -46.90
N LYS A 16 37.74 14.06 -46.20
CA LYS A 16 38.37 15.22 -45.52
C LYS A 16 38.81 16.36 -46.47
N ASN A 17 37.96 17.41 -46.66
CA ASN A 17 38.31 18.83 -46.39
C ASN A 17 37.27 19.91 -46.79
N ASN A 18 37.14 20.90 -45.89
CA ASN A 18 36.67 22.30 -45.93
C ASN A 18 36.48 23.05 -47.28
N LYS A 19 35.47 23.96 -47.32
CA LYS A 19 35.67 25.44 -47.26
C LYS A 19 34.37 26.28 -47.12
N LYS A 20 34.52 27.51 -46.56
CA LYS A 20 33.57 28.65 -46.58
C LYS A 20 33.92 29.64 -47.72
N PRO A 21 33.04 30.60 -48.09
CA PRO A 21 33.15 31.98 -47.55
C PRO A 21 31.80 32.61 -47.11
N ASP A 22 31.84 33.85 -46.62
CA ASP A 22 30.72 34.59 -45.99
C ASP A 22 30.09 35.67 -46.90
N CYS A 23 28.91 36.19 -46.52
CA CYS A 23 28.46 37.55 -46.86
C CYS A 23 27.38 38.09 -45.87
N ARG A 24 27.25 39.42 -45.73
CA ARG A 24 26.18 40.15 -44.99
C ARG A 24 25.46 41.13 -45.94
N PRO A 25 24.32 41.74 -45.56
CA PRO A 25 24.41 43.10 -44.99
C PRO A 25 23.33 43.53 -43.97
N THR A 26 23.70 44.54 -43.16
CA THR A 26 22.87 45.64 -42.54
C THR A 26 21.72 45.37 -41.54
N LEU A 27 21.56 46.35 -40.62
CA LEU A 27 20.52 46.50 -39.58
C LEU A 27 19.51 47.63 -39.99
N PRO A 28 18.46 47.90 -39.19
CA PRO A 28 18.59 48.86 -38.09
C PRO A 28 18.04 48.38 -36.73
N LEU A 29 18.36 49.11 -35.66
CA LEU A 29 17.83 48.90 -34.31
C LEU A 29 16.56 49.72 -34.06
N THR A 30 15.66 49.19 -33.22
CA THR A 30 14.90 49.97 -32.25
C THR A 30 14.79 49.21 -30.93
N THR A 31 14.74 49.95 -29.82
CA THR A 31 14.95 49.45 -28.45
C THR A 31 13.66 49.31 -27.66
N LEU A 32 13.57 48.31 -26.77
CA LEU A 32 12.84 48.39 -25.50
C LEU A 32 13.41 47.36 -24.51
N ASN A 33 13.22 47.63 -23.21
CA ASN A 33 14.09 47.12 -22.14
C ASN A 33 13.60 45.83 -21.45
N ASP A 34 14.57 45.16 -20.82
CA ASP A 34 14.51 44.43 -19.54
C ASP A 34 13.20 43.72 -19.12
N SER A 35 13.28 42.39 -18.99
CA SER A 35 13.14 41.78 -17.66
C SER A 35 13.62 40.32 -17.59
N MET A 36 14.26 40.00 -16.46
CA MET A 36 14.40 38.67 -15.84
C MET A 36 14.80 37.47 -16.72
N ARG A 37 16.09 37.16 -16.73
CA ARG A 37 16.54 35.76 -16.79
C ARG A 37 16.01 35.03 -15.56
N MET A 38 15.20 33.98 -15.74
CA MET A 38 14.85 33.03 -14.67
C MET A 38 15.58 31.69 -14.89
N ASN A 39 16.04 31.06 -13.81
CA ASN A 39 16.86 29.85 -13.87
C ASN A 39 16.03 28.60 -14.18
N PRO A 40 16.51 27.68 -15.05
CA PRO A 40 15.84 26.42 -15.33
C PRO A 40 16.08 25.37 -14.21
N MET A 41 15.57 25.63 -13.00
CA MET A 41 15.75 24.78 -11.81
C MET A 41 14.46 24.46 -11.02
N GLU A 42 13.29 24.98 -11.43
CA GLU A 42 12.00 24.72 -10.76
C GLU A 42 11.00 23.89 -11.59
N ARG A 43 11.50 22.99 -12.45
CA ARG A 43 10.65 22.04 -13.20
C ARG A 43 11.17 20.60 -13.13
N ILE A 44 10.98 19.96 -11.97
CA ILE A 44 10.69 18.53 -11.72
C ILE A 44 10.50 18.38 -10.20
N ASN A 45 9.24 18.39 -9.74
CA ASN A 45 8.83 17.89 -8.40
C ASN A 45 7.30 17.86 -8.24
N ARG A 46 6.60 17.31 -9.25
CA ARG A 46 5.16 16.99 -9.18
C ARG A 46 4.89 15.62 -9.82
N ALA A 47 5.52 14.58 -9.26
CA ALA A 47 5.00 13.23 -9.40
C ALA A 47 3.80 13.10 -8.45
N ALA A 48 2.58 13.10 -9.00
CA ALA A 48 1.38 12.88 -8.19
C ALA A 48 1.40 11.43 -7.66
N PRO A 49 1.36 11.20 -6.34
CA PRO A 49 1.19 9.85 -5.81
C PRO A 49 -0.24 9.40 -6.11
N PHE A 50 -0.41 8.33 -6.90
CA PHE A 50 -1.72 7.70 -7.04
C PHE A 50 -2.18 7.19 -5.67
N VAL A 51 -3.45 7.48 -5.34
CA VAL A 51 -3.90 7.57 -3.94
C VAL A 51 -3.95 6.22 -3.24
N ALA A 52 -2.91 5.93 -2.46
CA ALA A 52 -3.06 5.42 -1.11
C ALA A 52 -2.92 6.60 -0.12
N GLY A 53 -3.50 6.49 1.08
CA GLY A 53 -3.54 7.55 2.09
C GLY A 53 -2.19 7.82 2.78
N PHE A 54 -1.20 8.33 2.04
CA PHE A 54 0.12 8.64 2.58
C PHE A 54 0.11 9.91 3.46
N CYS A 55 -0.22 9.75 4.74
CA CYS A 55 0.23 10.66 5.81
C CYS A 55 1.75 10.49 6.10
N GLY A 56 2.56 10.45 5.04
CA GLY A 56 4.01 10.40 5.11
C GLY A 56 4.58 11.80 5.34
N LEU A 57 4.62 12.23 6.61
CA LEU A 57 5.24 13.49 7.02
C LEU A 57 6.76 13.48 6.77
N LEU A 58 7.16 13.96 5.60
CA LEU A 58 8.56 14.28 5.28
C LEU A 58 9.02 15.49 6.09
N ILE A 59 9.44 15.25 7.33
CA ILE A 59 10.14 16.26 8.15
C ILE A 59 11.64 16.09 7.94
N ALA A 60 12.20 16.90 7.05
CA ALA A 60 13.63 16.95 6.75
C ALA A 60 14.14 18.40 6.80
N GLN A 61 14.03 19.03 7.97
CA GLN A 61 14.75 20.26 8.31
C GLN A 61 15.52 20.03 9.61
N GLN A 62 16.77 20.50 9.66
CA GLN A 62 17.57 20.52 10.88
C GLN A 62 17.26 21.79 11.68
N SER A 63 16.21 21.75 12.48
CA SER A 63 16.14 22.54 13.71
C SER A 63 16.73 21.68 14.85
N TYR A 64 17.36 22.34 15.83
CA TYR A 64 17.35 21.78 17.18
C TYR A 64 15.89 21.79 17.64
N ALA A 65 15.41 20.72 18.30
CA ALA A 65 14.01 20.64 18.72
C ALA A 65 13.61 21.91 19.47
N GLU A 66 12.60 22.62 18.98
CA GLU A 66 12.16 23.88 19.58
C GLU A 66 11.55 23.63 20.97
N GLY A 67 11.06 22.40 21.18
CA GLY A 67 10.79 21.82 22.49
C GLY A 67 9.73 20.72 22.43
N PHE A 68 9.14 20.38 23.57
CA PHE A 68 8.09 19.35 23.65
C PHE A 68 6.72 19.89 23.20
N LEU A 69 6.40 21.14 23.50
CA LEU A 69 5.13 21.77 23.13
C LEU A 69 5.24 22.51 21.79
N GLU A 70 6.42 23.01 21.49
CA GLU A 70 6.76 23.90 20.40
C GLU A 70 6.79 23.15 19.05
N ASP A 71 7.39 21.96 19.02
CA ASP A 71 7.32 21.03 17.88
C ASP A 71 6.01 20.19 17.85
N SER A 72 5.06 20.39 18.79
CA SER A 72 3.82 19.60 18.85
C SER A 72 2.88 19.90 17.68
N LYS A 73 2.17 18.88 17.20
CA LYS A 73 1.20 18.96 16.11
C LYS A 73 -0.07 18.19 16.44
N ALA A 74 -1.22 18.72 16.05
CA ALA A 74 -2.51 18.08 16.24
C ALA A 74 -3.39 18.25 14.99
N SER A 75 -4.00 17.14 14.54
CA SER A 75 -4.92 17.14 13.40
C SER A 75 -6.07 16.17 13.61
N ILE A 76 -7.24 16.52 13.06
CA ILE A 76 -8.41 15.64 12.98
C ILE A 76 -8.70 15.35 11.51
N LEU A 77 -8.69 14.07 11.14
CA LEU A 77 -9.23 13.62 9.87
C LEU A 77 -10.69 13.19 10.07
N ALA A 78 -11.62 14.03 9.60
CA ALA A 78 -13.02 13.66 9.50
C ALA A 78 -13.24 12.89 8.19
N ARG A 79 -13.75 11.65 8.26
CA ARG A 79 -13.93 10.76 7.11
C ARG A 79 -15.34 10.16 7.07
N ASN A 80 -16.15 10.59 6.10
CA ASN A 80 -17.40 9.92 5.76
C ASN A 80 -17.09 8.74 4.84
N PHE A 81 -17.64 7.55 5.12
CA PHE A 81 -17.37 6.33 4.36
C PHE A 81 -18.65 5.52 4.15
N PHE A 82 -19.06 5.38 2.89
CA PHE A 82 -20.10 4.45 2.45
C PHE A 82 -19.45 3.28 1.71
N SER A 83 -19.86 2.05 2.03
CA SER A 83 -19.47 0.82 1.34
C SER A 83 -20.73 0.01 1.03
N ASN A 84 -20.89 -0.43 -0.22
CA ASN A 84 -21.85 -1.47 -0.61
C ASN A 84 -21.11 -2.50 -1.45
N ALA A 85 -21.20 -3.78 -1.06
CA ALA A 85 -20.66 -4.91 -1.82
C ALA A 85 -21.82 -5.84 -2.18
N ASP A 86 -22.21 -5.84 -3.45
CA ASP A 86 -23.16 -6.79 -4.00
C ASP A 86 -22.47 -8.11 -4.30
N ASN A 87 -23.13 -9.23 -4.00
CA ASN A 87 -22.70 -10.54 -4.45
C ASN A 87 -23.38 -10.89 -5.78
N ARG A 88 -22.66 -11.52 -6.71
CA ARG A 88 -23.14 -11.85 -8.06
C ARG A 88 -23.15 -13.35 -8.39
N SER A 89 -22.54 -14.18 -7.55
CA SER A 89 -22.60 -15.64 -7.62
C SER A 89 -22.89 -16.26 -6.25
N GLY A 90 -23.27 -17.54 -6.19
CA GLY A 90 -23.69 -18.23 -4.96
C GLY A 90 -25.12 -17.89 -4.50
N ALA A 91 -25.51 -18.39 -3.33
CA ALA A 91 -26.84 -18.18 -2.76
C ALA A 91 -27.11 -16.71 -2.39
N ALA A 92 -28.35 -16.23 -2.48
CA ALA A 92 -28.73 -14.83 -2.19
C ALA A 92 -28.73 -14.46 -0.69
N ASP A 93 -27.87 -15.11 0.11
CA ASP A 93 -27.77 -15.02 1.56
C ASP A 93 -26.34 -14.58 1.96
N PRO A 94 -26.05 -13.27 2.05
CA PRO A 94 -26.89 -12.17 1.58
C PRO A 94 -26.67 -11.93 0.08
N ASN A 95 -27.62 -11.24 -0.56
CA ASN A 95 -27.44 -10.79 -1.95
C ASN A 95 -26.51 -9.56 -2.04
N TYR A 96 -26.42 -8.77 -0.97
CA TYR A 96 -25.49 -7.64 -0.84
C TYR A 96 -25.20 -7.34 0.64
N THR A 97 -24.11 -6.60 0.90
CA THR A 97 -23.85 -5.92 2.17
C THR A 97 -23.77 -4.41 1.94
N GLN A 98 -24.12 -3.61 2.93
CA GLN A 98 -24.07 -2.14 2.87
C GLN A 98 -23.91 -1.53 4.27
N GLU A 99 -22.94 -0.63 4.41
CA GLU A 99 -22.73 0.18 5.62
C GLU A 99 -22.30 1.61 5.29
N TRP A 100 -22.76 2.57 6.09
CA TRP A 100 -22.42 3.98 6.00
C TRP A 100 -22.06 4.53 7.38
N GLY A 101 -20.94 5.25 7.47
CA GLY A 101 -20.45 5.80 8.72
C GLY A 101 -19.72 7.13 8.60
N GLN A 102 -19.58 7.80 9.74
CA GLN A 102 -18.75 8.97 9.94
C GLN A 102 -17.62 8.63 10.93
N GLY A 103 -16.38 8.66 10.44
CA GLY A 103 -15.17 8.52 11.23
C GLY A 103 -14.56 9.87 11.61
N PHE A 104 -13.88 9.89 12.76
CA PHE A 104 -12.98 10.95 13.19
C PHE A 104 -11.70 10.30 13.72
N MET A 105 -10.55 10.73 13.20
CA MET A 105 -9.23 10.29 13.67
C MET A 105 -8.44 11.52 14.14
N LEU A 106 -8.28 11.66 15.45
CA LEU A 106 -7.41 12.64 16.11
C LEU A 106 -5.98 12.08 16.17
N ASN A 107 -5.05 12.70 15.44
CA ASN A 107 -3.63 12.41 15.51
C ASN A 107 -2.92 13.58 16.21
N TYR A 108 -2.43 13.34 17.43
CA TYR A 108 -1.55 14.23 18.18
C TYR A 108 -0.13 13.67 18.19
N GLN A 109 0.85 14.51 17.94
CA GLN A 109 2.26 14.15 17.99
C GLN A 109 3.00 15.24 18.75
N SER A 110 3.60 14.92 19.89
CA SER A 110 4.38 15.90 20.64
C SER A 110 5.64 16.33 19.88
N GLY A 111 6.26 17.40 20.34
CA GLY A 111 7.68 17.65 20.08
C GLY A 111 8.59 16.65 20.80
N TYR A 112 9.84 17.05 21.00
CA TYR A 112 10.83 16.29 21.76
C TYR A 112 11.45 17.16 22.85
N THR A 113 11.60 16.64 24.07
CA THR A 113 12.29 17.38 25.15
C THR A 113 13.72 17.73 24.74
N PRO A 114 14.21 18.95 25.03
CA PRO A 114 15.61 19.31 24.77
C PRO A 114 16.60 18.40 25.50
N GLY A 115 17.70 18.02 24.82
CA GLY A 115 18.76 17.18 25.38
C GLY A 115 19.38 16.21 24.37
N THR A 116 20.38 15.44 24.79
CA THR A 116 21.01 14.38 23.98
C THR A 116 20.07 13.22 23.68
N VAL A 117 19.17 12.93 24.63
CA VAL A 117 18.04 12.01 24.48
C VAL A 117 16.77 12.84 24.64
N GLY A 118 16.05 13.06 23.55
CA GLY A 118 14.76 13.74 23.59
C GLY A 118 13.63 12.73 23.78
N PHE A 119 12.67 13.04 24.65
CA PHE A 119 11.47 12.22 24.89
C PHE A 119 10.21 12.92 24.36
N GLY A 120 9.20 12.13 24.01
CA GLY A 120 7.92 12.61 23.50
C GLY A 120 6.79 11.59 23.68
N VAL A 121 5.59 11.97 23.29
CA VAL A 121 4.41 11.11 23.22
C VAL A 121 3.57 11.42 21.97
N ASP A 122 3.13 10.39 21.27
CA ASP A 122 2.10 10.48 20.23
C ASP A 122 0.79 9.88 20.76
N ALA A 123 -0.36 10.35 20.27
CA ALA A 123 -1.67 9.79 20.59
C ALA A 123 -2.58 9.75 19.35
N LEU A 124 -3.29 8.63 19.19
CA LEU A 124 -4.23 8.38 18.10
C LEU A 124 -5.61 8.04 18.66
N GLY A 125 -6.48 9.05 18.75
CA GLY A 125 -7.88 8.88 19.11
C GLY A 125 -8.72 8.58 17.87
N GLN A 126 -9.61 7.59 17.93
CA GLN A 126 -10.48 7.21 16.82
C GLN A 126 -11.93 7.05 17.29
N LEU A 127 -12.89 7.57 16.52
CA LEU A 127 -14.33 7.44 16.76
C LEU A 127 -15.04 7.18 15.44
N GLY A 128 -15.85 6.12 15.38
CA GLY A 128 -16.71 5.77 14.25
C GLY A 128 -18.18 5.78 14.67
N ILE A 129 -19.01 6.53 13.95
CA ILE A 129 -20.46 6.67 14.20
C ILE A 129 -21.23 6.08 13.02
N ARG A 130 -22.24 5.25 13.29
CA ARG A 130 -23.09 4.60 12.30
C ARG A 130 -24.15 5.55 11.77
N LEU A 131 -24.14 5.80 10.46
CA LEU A 131 -25.16 6.60 9.78
C LEU A 131 -26.27 5.71 9.19
N ASP A 132 -25.90 4.60 8.55
CA ASP A 132 -26.84 3.64 7.99
C ASP A 132 -26.24 2.22 7.95
N SER A 133 -26.97 1.25 8.52
CA SER A 133 -26.74 -0.20 8.41
C SER A 133 -27.92 -0.92 9.09
N GLY A 134 -27.88 -2.24 9.20
CA GLY A 134 -28.85 -3.07 9.95
C GLY A 134 -28.54 -4.56 9.76
N LYS A 135 -29.15 -5.45 10.56
CA LYS A 135 -28.81 -6.89 10.63
C LYS A 135 -28.58 -7.54 9.25
N GLY A 136 -29.52 -7.38 8.32
CA GLY A 136 -29.44 -7.97 6.97
C GLY A 136 -28.49 -7.28 5.97
N ARG A 137 -27.86 -6.15 6.32
CA ARG A 137 -26.92 -5.39 5.46
C ARG A 137 -25.51 -5.32 6.03
N HIS A 138 -25.38 -5.39 7.35
CA HIS A 138 -24.14 -5.73 8.06
C HIS A 138 -23.78 -7.21 7.81
N TYR A 139 -24.78 -8.09 7.93
CA TYR A 139 -24.71 -9.54 7.75
C TYR A 139 -23.62 -10.24 8.57
N ASN A 140 -23.92 -10.47 9.85
CA ASN A 140 -23.21 -11.45 10.67
C ASN A 140 -24.24 -12.23 11.50
N PRO A 141 -25.12 -13.06 10.88
CA PRO A 141 -26.35 -13.52 11.52
C PRO A 141 -26.17 -14.41 12.76
N GLN A 142 -25.00 -15.02 12.95
CA GLN A 142 -24.61 -15.79 14.14
C GLN A 142 -23.68 -15.01 15.11
N SER A 143 -23.34 -13.76 14.81
CA SER A 143 -22.44 -12.92 15.61
C SER A 143 -21.03 -13.51 15.78
N THR A 144 -20.53 -14.21 14.75
CA THR A 144 -19.27 -14.97 14.79
C THR A 144 -18.11 -14.30 14.07
N ALA A 145 -18.35 -13.50 13.02
CA ALA A 145 -17.30 -12.68 12.41
C ALA A 145 -16.89 -11.51 13.33
N PHE A 146 -15.65 -11.03 13.21
CA PHE A 146 -15.16 -9.92 14.04
C PHE A 146 -15.86 -8.58 13.73
N ASN A 147 -16.17 -8.34 12.46
CA ASN A 147 -16.78 -7.10 11.97
C ASN A 147 -17.54 -7.29 10.66
N GLY A 148 -18.27 -6.25 10.27
CA GLY A 148 -18.85 -6.11 8.93
C GLY A 148 -17.86 -5.42 7.97
N ASN A 149 -18.37 -4.58 7.08
CA ASN A 149 -17.53 -3.81 6.15
C ASN A 149 -16.77 -2.66 6.85
N ILE A 150 -17.39 -2.06 7.86
CA ILE A 150 -16.93 -0.83 8.52
C ILE A 150 -17.01 -0.99 10.04
N PHE A 151 -18.10 -1.57 10.54
CA PHE A 151 -18.43 -1.57 11.97
C PHE A 151 -18.14 -2.91 12.65
N PRO A 152 -17.78 -2.90 13.96
CA PRO A 152 -17.87 -4.08 14.82
C PRO A 152 -19.29 -4.67 14.82
N THR A 153 -19.40 -5.96 15.13
CA THR A 153 -20.68 -6.64 15.33
C THR A 153 -21.13 -6.59 16.80
N ASP A 154 -22.43 -6.40 17.05
CA ASP A 154 -23.07 -6.58 18.36
C ASP A 154 -23.46 -8.06 18.65
N SER A 155 -24.07 -8.33 19.82
CA SER A 155 -24.55 -9.68 20.17
C SER A 155 -25.58 -10.25 19.18
N ASP A 156 -26.28 -9.37 18.48
CA ASP A 156 -27.46 -9.67 17.67
C ASP A 156 -27.13 -9.69 16.18
N GLY A 157 -25.86 -9.64 15.79
CA GLY A 157 -25.43 -9.76 14.40
C GLY A 157 -25.60 -8.47 13.58
N ARG A 158 -25.60 -7.32 14.25
CA ARG A 158 -25.77 -5.98 13.68
C ARG A 158 -24.50 -5.15 13.82
N ALA A 159 -24.40 -4.10 13.00
CA ALA A 159 -23.45 -3.03 13.20
C ALA A 159 -23.74 -2.26 14.50
N VAL A 160 -22.74 -2.09 15.35
CA VAL A 160 -22.81 -1.21 16.53
C VAL A 160 -23.05 0.25 16.13
N ASP A 161 -23.77 1.01 16.96
CA ASP A 161 -24.14 2.41 16.67
C ASP A 161 -22.95 3.37 16.69
N GLU A 162 -21.99 3.13 17.58
CA GLU A 162 -20.69 3.80 17.57
C GLU A 162 -19.60 2.89 18.14
N PHE A 163 -18.34 3.20 17.81
CA PHE A 163 -17.18 2.54 18.39
C PHE A 163 -15.99 3.50 18.44
N SER A 164 -15.17 3.41 19.50
CA SER A 164 -14.03 4.31 19.68
C SER A 164 -12.82 3.61 20.30
N SER A 165 -11.64 4.18 20.07
CA SER A 165 -10.37 3.71 20.64
C SER A 165 -9.41 4.89 20.87
N LEU A 166 -8.49 4.72 21.81
CA LEU A 166 -7.40 5.67 22.04
C LEU A 166 -6.08 4.91 22.15
N GLY A 167 -5.21 5.10 21.16
CA GLY A 167 -3.83 4.66 21.20
C GLY A 167 -2.91 5.75 21.74
N ALA A 168 -1.89 5.35 22.49
CA ALA A 168 -0.79 6.21 22.93
C ALA A 168 0.56 5.54 22.66
N THR A 169 1.59 6.34 22.42
CA THR A 169 2.92 5.87 22.02
C THR A 169 3.99 6.75 22.64
N LEU A 170 4.79 6.16 23.54
CA LEU A 170 6.00 6.81 24.05
C LEU A 170 7.06 6.81 22.95
N LYS A 171 7.77 7.93 22.77
CA LYS A 171 8.87 8.04 21.80
C LYS A 171 10.12 8.65 22.42
N ALA A 172 11.28 8.20 21.97
CA ALA A 172 12.58 8.71 22.36
C ALA A 172 13.49 8.83 21.12
N ARG A 173 14.30 9.90 21.06
CA ARG A 173 15.16 10.19 19.90
C ARG A 173 16.57 10.59 20.32
N VAL A 174 17.55 10.01 19.64
CA VAL A 174 18.98 10.34 19.74
C VAL A 174 19.51 10.47 18.30
N SER A 175 20.14 11.60 17.96
CA SER A 175 20.55 11.93 16.58
C SER A 175 19.41 11.70 15.57
N ARG A 176 19.55 10.78 14.60
CA ARG A 176 18.54 10.41 13.61
C ARG A 176 18.00 8.99 13.85
N THR A 177 18.07 8.55 15.10
CA THR A 177 17.52 7.28 15.59
C THR A 177 16.35 7.56 16.52
N GLU A 178 15.18 7.01 16.19
CA GLU A 178 13.91 7.13 16.91
C GLU A 178 13.45 5.76 17.39
N LEU A 179 13.13 5.66 18.68
CA LEU A 179 12.47 4.54 19.32
C LEU A 179 11.02 4.94 19.63
N LYS A 180 10.06 4.05 19.32
CA LYS A 180 8.63 4.17 19.64
C LYS A 180 8.14 2.92 20.34
N TYR A 181 7.32 3.07 21.36
CA TYR A 181 6.71 1.98 22.11
C TYR A 181 5.26 2.32 22.51
N GLY A 182 4.33 1.41 22.21
CA GLY A 182 2.89 1.63 22.36
C GLY A 182 2.15 1.39 21.05
N THR A 183 1.34 2.34 20.61
CA THR A 183 0.54 2.23 19.38
C THR A 183 1.38 2.52 18.13
N LEU A 184 1.29 1.65 17.12
CA LEU A 184 2.07 1.73 15.89
C LEU A 184 1.16 1.61 14.66
N VAL A 185 1.48 2.36 13.62
CA VAL A 185 0.86 2.28 12.28
C VAL A 185 1.97 1.96 11.28
N PRO A 186 2.46 0.69 11.24
CA PRO A 186 3.56 0.28 10.38
C PRO A 186 3.18 0.34 8.90
N MET A 187 4.13 0.71 8.05
CA MET A 187 3.97 0.88 6.59
C MET A 187 5.17 0.28 5.87
N LEU A 188 5.50 -0.98 6.18
CA LEU A 188 6.69 -1.70 5.74
C LEU A 188 6.32 -2.87 4.81
N PRO A 189 7.24 -3.38 3.96
CA PRO A 189 6.92 -4.45 3.03
C PRO A 189 6.41 -5.75 3.67
N VAL A 190 6.90 -6.08 4.87
CA VAL A 190 6.52 -7.29 5.63
C VAL A 190 5.39 -7.05 6.65
N VAL A 191 5.02 -5.79 6.90
CA VAL A 191 3.87 -5.44 7.76
C VAL A 191 3.34 -4.04 7.43
N MET A 192 2.07 -3.98 7.02
CA MET A 192 1.41 -2.76 6.58
C MET A 192 0.03 -2.63 7.22
N SER A 193 -0.23 -1.47 7.84
CA SER A 193 -1.55 -1.10 8.35
C SER A 193 -2.51 -0.75 7.21
N THR A 194 -3.79 -1.12 7.38
CA THR A 194 -4.89 -0.79 6.45
C THR A 194 -5.87 0.22 7.07
N ASP A 195 -6.54 1.02 6.23
CA ASP A 195 -7.64 1.89 6.61
C ASP A 195 -8.96 1.56 5.86
N ARG A 196 -10.10 1.84 6.49
CA ARG A 196 -11.40 2.00 5.81
C ARG A 196 -12.03 3.31 6.29
N MET A 197 -12.94 3.26 7.26
CA MET A 197 -13.41 4.49 7.93
C MET A 197 -12.40 4.96 8.99
N LEU A 198 -11.82 4.01 9.74
CA LEU A 198 -10.76 4.23 10.73
C LEU A 198 -9.49 3.45 10.34
N GLN A 199 -8.40 3.67 11.08
CA GLN A 199 -7.08 3.08 10.90
C GLN A 199 -6.92 1.81 11.75
N GLN A 200 -6.43 0.71 11.15
CA GLN A 200 -5.90 -0.43 11.89
C GLN A 200 -4.66 0.00 12.67
N THR A 201 -4.55 -0.37 13.95
CA THR A 201 -3.32 -0.14 14.72
C THR A 201 -2.73 -1.45 15.22
N PHE A 202 -1.42 -1.42 15.47
CA PHE A 202 -0.70 -2.48 16.15
C PHE A 202 -0.17 -1.94 17.49
N ARG A 203 0.15 -2.84 18.41
CA ARG A 203 0.82 -2.54 19.67
C ARG A 203 2.18 -3.21 19.71
N GLY A 204 3.22 -2.49 20.11
CA GLY A 204 4.57 -3.05 20.22
C GLY A 204 5.66 -1.99 20.32
N GLY A 205 6.88 -2.37 19.96
CA GLY A 205 8.05 -1.49 19.91
C GLY A 205 8.70 -1.46 18.53
N GLN A 206 9.13 -0.28 18.09
CA GLN A 206 9.89 -0.08 16.85
C GLN A 206 11.05 0.88 17.08
N ILE A 207 12.23 0.54 16.57
CA ILE A 207 13.36 1.46 16.39
C ILE A 207 13.60 1.70 14.89
N GLN A 208 13.85 2.96 14.52
CA GLN A 208 14.22 3.36 13.16
C GLN A 208 15.45 4.27 13.23
N SER A 209 16.46 4.02 12.40
CA SER A 209 17.70 4.79 12.35
C SER A 209 18.03 5.22 10.93
N GLY A 210 18.16 6.53 10.73
CA GLY A 210 18.70 7.14 9.52
C GLY A 210 20.13 7.68 9.72
N ASP A 211 20.86 7.25 10.77
CA ASP A 211 22.15 7.85 11.14
C ASP A 211 23.30 7.51 10.17
N LEU A 212 23.23 6.38 9.47
CA LEU A 212 24.13 6.10 8.34
C LEU A 212 23.64 6.82 7.08
N LYS A 213 24.53 7.54 6.38
CA LYS A 213 24.17 8.27 5.14
C LYS A 213 23.61 7.32 4.09
N ASP A 214 22.49 7.71 3.48
CA ASP A 214 21.77 6.99 2.41
C ASP A 214 21.06 5.67 2.83
N PHE A 215 21.08 5.30 4.11
CA PHE A 215 20.37 4.14 4.64
C PHE A 215 19.30 4.54 5.67
N THR A 216 18.18 3.81 5.70
CA THR A 216 17.20 3.83 6.79
C THR A 216 17.00 2.40 7.29
N PHE A 217 17.52 2.09 8.47
CA PHE A 217 17.28 0.82 9.16
C PHE A 217 15.99 0.91 9.98
N THR A 218 15.20 -0.16 10.03
CA THR A 218 14.01 -0.26 10.89
C THR A 218 13.90 -1.66 11.47
N ALA A 219 13.63 -1.78 12.76
CA ALA A 219 13.40 -3.07 13.43
C ALA A 219 12.36 -2.95 14.56
N GLY A 220 11.70 -4.03 14.92
CA GLY A 220 10.70 -4.02 15.98
C GLY A 220 10.08 -5.38 16.29
N GLN A 221 9.18 -5.35 17.27
CA GLN A 221 8.28 -6.45 17.63
C GLN A 221 6.88 -5.86 17.80
N LEU A 222 5.88 -6.48 17.15
CA LEU A 222 4.46 -6.24 17.42
C LEU A 222 3.93 -7.39 18.29
N GLU A 223 2.95 -7.07 19.13
CA GLU A 223 2.33 -8.00 20.08
C GLU A 223 0.85 -8.21 19.80
N HIS A 224 0.13 -7.14 19.46
CA HIS A 224 -1.30 -7.16 19.24
C HIS A 224 -1.68 -6.29 18.05
N VAL A 225 -2.84 -6.57 17.48
CA VAL A 225 -3.48 -5.79 16.42
C VAL A 225 -4.90 -5.40 16.85
N MET A 226 -5.36 -4.23 16.41
CA MET A 226 -6.74 -3.77 16.51
C MET A 226 -7.15 -3.32 15.10
N GLY A 227 -8.07 -4.07 14.47
CA GLY A 227 -8.44 -3.80 13.09
C GLY A 227 -9.26 -2.54 12.88
N ARG A 228 -9.37 -2.17 11.60
CA ARG A 228 -10.04 -0.95 11.09
C ARG A 228 -11.55 -0.84 11.40
N GLY A 229 -12.14 -1.86 12.01
CA GLY A 229 -13.54 -1.95 12.42
C GLY A 229 -13.68 -2.70 13.76
N SER A 230 -12.75 -2.49 14.69
CA SER A 230 -12.70 -3.12 16.02
C SER A 230 -12.23 -2.11 17.09
N THR A 231 -12.53 -2.40 18.35
CA THR A 231 -12.00 -1.71 19.54
C THR A 231 -11.12 -2.62 20.40
N ASN A 232 -11.08 -3.92 20.08
CA ASN A 232 -10.38 -4.93 20.85
C ASN A 232 -8.95 -5.12 20.31
N GLN A 233 -7.98 -5.23 21.22
CA GLN A 233 -6.64 -5.72 20.87
C GLN A 233 -6.66 -7.25 20.90
N MET A 234 -6.23 -7.87 19.80
CA MET A 234 -6.17 -9.31 19.61
C MET A 234 -4.79 -9.76 19.11
N GLY A 235 -4.50 -11.06 19.21
CA GLY A 235 -3.32 -11.65 18.60
C GLY A 235 -3.37 -11.60 17.07
N MET A 236 -2.23 -11.87 16.44
CA MET A 236 -2.06 -11.84 14.98
C MET A 236 -2.13 -13.26 14.40
N SER A 237 -2.64 -13.39 13.18
CA SER A 237 -2.79 -14.65 12.45
C SER A 237 -2.63 -14.43 10.94
N ILE A 238 -2.82 -15.46 10.13
CA ILE A 238 -2.61 -15.48 8.67
C ILE A 238 -3.85 -16.01 7.93
N PRO A 239 -3.95 -15.82 6.60
CA PRO A 239 -5.06 -16.37 5.82
C PRO A 239 -5.19 -17.89 6.01
N GLY A 240 -6.39 -18.34 6.40
CA GLY A 240 -6.69 -19.74 6.69
C GLY A 240 -6.84 -20.01 8.18
N ALA A 241 -5.82 -19.71 8.98
CA ALA A 241 -5.83 -19.92 10.44
C ALA A 241 -6.52 -18.80 11.23
N ASN A 242 -7.04 -17.76 10.59
CA ASN A 242 -7.62 -16.56 11.20
C ASN A 242 -9.13 -16.64 11.49
N ASN A 243 -9.67 -17.83 11.78
CA ASN A 243 -11.08 -17.99 12.12
C ASN A 243 -11.38 -17.48 13.56
N PRO A 244 -12.45 -16.69 13.80
CA PRO A 244 -12.76 -16.15 15.12
C PRO A 244 -13.05 -17.19 16.22
N LEU A 245 -13.45 -18.42 15.85
CA LEU A 245 -13.87 -19.48 16.78
C LEU A 245 -12.89 -20.66 16.84
N THR A 246 -12.17 -20.92 15.75
CA THR A 246 -11.32 -22.11 15.57
C THR A 246 -9.95 -21.76 14.97
N GLY A 247 -9.54 -20.50 15.11
CA GLY A 247 -8.29 -19.98 14.56
C GLY A 247 -7.22 -19.83 15.63
N GLU A 248 -5.97 -19.98 15.22
CA GLU A 248 -4.81 -19.76 16.09
C GLU A 248 -4.31 -18.32 15.93
N PHE A 249 -3.93 -17.70 17.04
CA PHE A 249 -3.50 -16.30 17.10
C PHE A 249 -2.30 -16.17 18.05
N VAL A 250 -1.26 -15.47 17.62
CA VAL A 250 -0.01 -15.31 18.39
C VAL A 250 0.32 -13.85 18.67
N ASN A 251 1.03 -13.62 19.77
CA ASN A 251 1.34 -12.28 20.27
C ASN A 251 2.80 -11.86 20.05
N LYS A 252 3.46 -12.39 19.00
CA LYS A 252 4.80 -11.95 18.57
C LYS A 252 4.93 -11.93 17.05
N PHE A 253 5.11 -10.73 16.50
CA PHE A 253 5.59 -10.53 15.14
C PHE A 253 6.88 -9.72 15.16
N TYR A 254 8.00 -10.36 14.82
CA TYR A 254 9.31 -9.73 14.69
C TYR A 254 9.53 -9.18 13.29
N TYR A 255 10.19 -8.03 13.17
CA TYR A 255 10.60 -7.50 11.87
C TYR A 255 11.90 -6.70 11.96
N ALA A 256 12.69 -6.75 10.89
CA ALA A 256 13.91 -5.97 10.73
C ALA A 256 14.18 -5.74 9.24
N GLY A 257 14.71 -4.58 8.85
CA GLY A 257 14.99 -4.29 7.46
C GLY A 257 15.69 -2.95 7.23
N VAL A 258 15.95 -2.69 5.95
CA VAL A 258 16.73 -1.55 5.49
C VAL A 258 16.24 -1.07 4.12
N ASP A 259 16.02 0.24 4.01
CA ASP A 259 16.00 0.96 2.75
C ASP A 259 17.40 1.54 2.48
N TYR A 260 17.93 1.37 1.28
CA TYR A 260 19.19 1.95 0.82
C TYR A 260 18.98 2.75 -0.47
N LYS A 261 19.51 3.98 -0.51
CA LYS A 261 19.35 4.93 -1.63
C LYS A 261 20.70 5.29 -2.26
N PRO A 262 21.33 4.38 -3.03
CA PRO A 262 22.63 4.61 -3.67
C PRO A 262 22.64 5.82 -4.62
N THR A 263 21.47 6.21 -5.16
CA THR A 263 21.27 7.44 -5.94
C THR A 263 19.94 8.07 -5.55
N LYS A 264 19.68 9.30 -6.02
CA LYS A 264 18.38 9.96 -5.83
C LYS A 264 17.21 9.24 -6.51
N ASP A 265 17.49 8.37 -7.48
CA ASP A 265 16.49 7.73 -8.36
C ASP A 265 16.30 6.23 -8.08
N LEU A 266 17.20 5.61 -7.31
CA LEU A 266 17.21 4.18 -7.01
C LEU A 266 17.06 3.95 -5.50
N THR A 267 16.05 3.19 -5.10
CA THR A 267 15.91 2.62 -3.76
C THR A 267 15.98 1.10 -3.83
N LEU A 268 16.88 0.51 -3.06
CA LEU A 268 16.96 -0.93 -2.79
C LEU A 268 16.40 -1.19 -1.39
N GLN A 269 15.69 -2.31 -1.22
CA GLN A 269 15.00 -2.64 0.04
C GLN A 269 15.23 -4.11 0.40
N TYR A 270 15.53 -4.38 1.67
CA TYR A 270 15.49 -5.73 2.24
C TYR A 270 14.76 -5.70 3.57
N TYR A 271 13.79 -6.59 3.77
CA TYR A 271 13.08 -6.75 5.04
C TYR A 271 12.89 -8.22 5.38
N TYR A 272 13.05 -8.54 6.66
CA TYR A 272 12.66 -9.80 7.28
C TYR A 272 11.45 -9.55 8.18
N GLY A 273 10.45 -10.43 8.10
CA GLY A 273 9.32 -10.48 9.02
C GLY A 273 9.09 -11.91 9.50
N ASN A 274 8.68 -12.10 10.74
CA ASN A 274 8.40 -13.41 11.31
C ASN A 274 7.24 -13.34 12.29
N LEU A 275 6.15 -14.03 11.96
CA LEU A 275 5.06 -14.30 12.89
C LEU A 275 5.35 -15.66 13.55
N GLU A 276 5.56 -15.62 14.87
CA GLU A 276 5.90 -16.80 15.68
C GLU A 276 4.90 -17.95 15.42
N ASN A 277 5.39 -19.18 15.33
CA ASN A 277 4.58 -20.38 15.04
C ASN A 277 3.82 -20.41 13.70
N PHE A 278 3.97 -19.40 12.85
CA PHE A 278 3.33 -19.34 11.54
C PHE A 278 4.32 -19.25 10.38
N TYR A 279 5.08 -18.16 10.28
CA TYR A 279 5.94 -17.94 9.12
C TYR A 279 7.15 -17.06 9.39
N LYS A 280 8.16 -17.22 8.54
CA LYS A 280 9.25 -16.25 8.30
C LYS A 280 9.25 -15.87 6.82
N GLN A 281 9.40 -14.57 6.56
CA GLN A 281 9.25 -13.94 5.25
C GLN A 281 10.47 -13.05 4.98
N ASN A 282 11.14 -13.31 3.86
CA ASN A 282 12.20 -12.47 3.34
C ASN A 282 11.63 -11.66 2.17
N PHE A 283 11.75 -10.33 2.23
CA PHE A 283 11.37 -9.41 1.17
C PHE A 283 12.60 -8.75 0.56
N LEU A 284 12.67 -8.75 -0.77
CA LEU A 284 13.59 -7.95 -1.57
C LEU A 284 12.79 -7.00 -2.47
N GLY A 285 13.18 -5.73 -2.49
CA GLY A 285 12.55 -4.69 -3.31
C GLY A 285 13.55 -3.82 -4.06
N LEU A 286 13.19 -3.42 -5.27
CA LEU A 286 13.91 -2.43 -6.07
C LEU A 286 12.91 -1.44 -6.65
N LYS A 287 13.16 -0.14 -6.45
CA LYS A 287 12.40 0.94 -7.09
C LYS A 287 13.36 1.88 -7.82
N TYR A 288 13.16 2.08 -9.13
CA TYR A 288 14.04 2.89 -9.96
C TYR A 288 13.24 3.82 -10.90
N ASP A 289 13.51 5.11 -10.82
CA ASP A 289 12.91 6.14 -11.69
C ASP A 289 13.90 6.56 -12.80
N MET A 290 13.64 6.11 -14.03
CA MET A 290 14.46 6.48 -15.19
C MET A 290 13.78 7.59 -16.01
N GLN A 291 14.45 8.72 -16.23
CA GLN A 291 14.00 9.72 -17.20
C GLN A 291 14.04 9.10 -18.61
N LEU A 292 12.89 9.03 -19.28
CA LEU A 292 12.72 8.42 -20.59
C LEU A 292 12.03 9.41 -21.53
N GLY A 293 12.83 10.13 -22.32
CA GLY A 293 12.34 11.22 -23.16
C GLY A 293 11.63 12.30 -22.31
N PRO A 294 10.38 12.70 -22.63
CA PRO A 294 9.62 13.69 -21.87
C PRO A 294 8.94 13.14 -20.60
N GLY A 295 9.00 11.82 -20.34
CA GLY A 295 8.36 11.17 -19.20
C GLY A 295 9.35 10.47 -18.26
N ILE A 296 8.83 9.85 -17.20
CA ILE A 296 9.59 9.03 -16.26
C ILE A 296 9.07 7.59 -16.35
N LEU A 297 9.97 6.64 -16.59
CA LEU A 297 9.69 5.21 -16.45
C LEU A 297 10.12 4.75 -15.06
N ARG A 298 9.15 4.53 -14.18
CA ARG A 298 9.33 3.86 -12.89
C ARG A 298 9.33 2.35 -13.08
N THR A 299 10.28 1.68 -12.46
CA THR A 299 10.31 0.22 -12.27
C THR A 299 10.15 -0.09 -10.78
N ASP A 300 9.25 -1.00 -10.42
CA ASP A 300 9.03 -1.52 -9.06
C ASP A 300 9.10 -3.06 -9.14
N LEU A 301 10.15 -3.65 -8.56
CA LEU A 301 10.35 -5.09 -8.48
C LEU A 301 10.22 -5.53 -7.02
N ARG A 302 9.51 -6.63 -6.78
CA ARG A 302 9.28 -7.18 -5.44
C ARG A 302 9.42 -8.70 -5.46
N HIS A 303 10.08 -9.25 -4.46
CA HIS A 303 10.17 -10.69 -4.24
C HIS A 303 9.97 -10.98 -2.75
N PHE A 304 9.07 -11.90 -2.45
CA PHE A 304 8.83 -12.45 -1.13
C PHE A 304 9.17 -13.95 -1.18
N ASP A 305 9.97 -14.44 -0.24
CA ASP A 305 10.10 -15.86 0.06
C ASP A 305 9.56 -16.14 1.47
N ASN A 306 8.47 -16.88 1.52
CA ASN A 306 7.75 -17.29 2.72
C ASN A 306 8.10 -18.74 3.04
N ARG A 307 8.47 -18.98 4.30
CA ARG A 307 8.75 -20.30 4.88
C ARG A 307 7.95 -20.43 6.18
N SER A 308 7.65 -21.65 6.58
CA SER A 308 7.10 -21.98 7.91
C SER A 308 7.94 -21.43 9.06
N ASP A 309 7.33 -21.25 10.22
CA ASP A 309 8.04 -21.02 11.47
C ASP A 309 7.33 -21.72 12.64
N GLY A 310 8.09 -22.17 13.65
CA GLY A 310 7.58 -22.87 14.83
C GLY A 310 6.54 -23.95 14.50
N ALA A 311 5.39 -23.88 15.16
CA ALA A 311 4.33 -24.89 15.09
C ALA A 311 3.80 -25.18 13.67
N ASN A 312 3.82 -24.22 12.74
CA ASN A 312 3.33 -24.45 11.36
C ASN A 312 4.06 -25.57 10.60
N GLY A 313 5.28 -25.94 11.00
CA GLY A 313 6.00 -27.09 10.44
C GLY A 313 5.54 -28.46 10.93
N HIS A 314 4.61 -28.55 11.89
CA HIS A 314 4.18 -29.85 12.47
C HIS A 314 2.79 -29.91 13.11
N ASP A 315 2.15 -28.78 13.45
CA ASP A 315 0.86 -28.72 14.14
C ASP A 315 -0.28 -28.37 13.16
N PRO A 316 -1.30 -29.22 12.99
CA PRO A 316 -2.39 -28.98 12.04
C PRO A 316 -3.33 -27.81 12.41
N ALA A 317 -3.23 -27.24 13.62
CA ALA A 317 -3.94 -26.00 13.97
C ALA A 317 -3.25 -24.76 13.36
N TYR A 318 -1.93 -24.81 13.18
CA TYR A 318 -1.11 -23.72 12.64
C TYR A 318 -0.89 -23.94 11.14
N TYR A 319 -1.83 -23.49 10.30
CA TYR A 319 -1.77 -23.71 8.84
C TYR A 319 -2.00 -22.43 8.03
N THR A 320 -1.62 -22.47 6.75
CA THR A 320 -2.19 -21.57 5.74
C THR A 320 -2.92 -22.35 4.65
N VAL A 321 -3.76 -21.66 3.89
CA VAL A 321 -4.45 -22.22 2.71
C VAL A 321 -3.49 -22.34 1.52
N GLY A 322 -3.81 -23.23 0.59
CA GLY A 322 -3.02 -23.48 -0.61
C GLY A 322 -3.48 -24.74 -1.32
N TYR A 323 -2.57 -25.40 -2.05
CA TYR A 323 -2.80 -26.70 -2.66
C TYR A 323 -1.54 -27.59 -2.57
N TYR A 324 -1.59 -28.58 -1.67
CA TYR A 324 -0.47 -29.46 -1.31
C TYR A 324 -0.57 -30.84 -2.01
N GLY A 325 -1.21 -30.87 -3.18
CA GLY A 325 -1.55 -32.10 -3.90
C GLY A 325 -2.68 -32.92 -3.25
N ASN A 326 -3.14 -33.97 -3.95
CA ASN A 326 -4.10 -34.97 -3.44
C ASN A 326 -5.39 -34.41 -2.80
N GLY A 327 -5.81 -33.20 -3.15
CA GLY A 327 -6.96 -32.51 -2.56
C GLY A 327 -6.72 -31.83 -1.21
N VAL A 328 -5.48 -31.81 -0.71
CA VAL A 328 -5.10 -31.14 0.54
C VAL A 328 -4.98 -29.63 0.30
N THR A 329 -5.74 -28.83 1.06
CA THR A 329 -5.83 -27.36 0.90
C THR A 329 -5.41 -26.56 2.14
N LYS A 330 -4.84 -27.23 3.14
CA LYS A 330 -4.28 -26.65 4.38
C LYS A 330 -2.93 -27.27 4.66
N GLY A 331 -1.93 -26.48 5.05
CA GLY A 331 -0.58 -27.00 5.30
C GLY A 331 0.45 -25.96 5.72
N GLU A 332 1.71 -26.36 5.54
CA GLU A 332 2.92 -25.60 5.84
C GLU A 332 3.07 -24.38 4.91
N VAL A 333 3.61 -23.27 5.41
CA VAL A 333 3.90 -22.08 4.58
C VAL A 333 5.11 -22.33 3.67
N ASP A 334 4.86 -22.70 2.40
CA ASP A 334 5.83 -22.57 1.29
C ASP A 334 5.21 -21.73 0.17
N SER A 335 5.65 -20.48 0.05
CA SER A 335 5.34 -19.68 -1.12
C SER A 335 6.41 -18.65 -1.45
N ARG A 336 6.59 -18.39 -2.74
CA ARG A 336 7.42 -17.31 -3.28
C ARG A 336 6.56 -16.46 -4.21
N LEU A 337 6.32 -15.21 -3.82
CA LEU A 337 5.56 -14.23 -4.60
C LEU A 337 6.55 -13.25 -5.22
N SER A 338 6.61 -13.23 -6.55
CA SER A 338 7.51 -12.34 -7.32
C SER A 338 6.69 -11.46 -8.23
N SER A 339 6.99 -10.16 -8.28
CA SER A 339 6.33 -9.21 -9.19
C SER A 339 7.26 -8.16 -9.76
N ALA A 340 6.88 -7.67 -10.94
CA ALA A 340 7.54 -6.59 -11.66
C ALA A 340 6.48 -5.66 -12.26
N GLN A 341 6.48 -4.39 -11.86
CA GLN A 341 5.63 -3.34 -12.42
C GLN A 341 6.48 -2.29 -13.12
N PHE A 342 6.10 -1.94 -14.34
CA PHE A 342 6.64 -0.81 -15.10
C PHE A 342 5.56 0.26 -15.18
N THR A 343 5.93 1.52 -14.98
CA THR A 343 4.96 2.64 -14.92
C THR A 343 5.55 3.88 -15.57
N TYR A 344 4.99 4.29 -16.70
CA TYR A 344 5.41 5.46 -17.47
C TYR A 344 4.50 6.65 -17.18
N LEU A 345 5.07 7.71 -16.62
CA LEU A 345 4.38 8.96 -16.29
C LEU A 345 4.75 10.03 -17.33
N ILE A 346 3.75 10.58 -18.02
CA ILE A 346 3.94 11.58 -19.08
C ILE A 346 2.75 12.55 -19.14
N ASN A 347 3.01 13.86 -19.02
CA ASN A 347 2.01 14.92 -19.23
C ASN A 347 0.64 14.72 -18.54
N GLY A 348 0.64 14.21 -17.30
CA GLY A 348 -0.57 13.93 -16.52
C GLY A 348 -1.11 12.51 -16.71
N HIS A 349 -0.78 11.84 -17.81
CA HIS A 349 -1.06 10.40 -17.99
C HIS A 349 -0.09 9.55 -17.17
N THR A 350 -0.60 8.42 -16.67
CA THR A 350 0.18 7.34 -16.07
C THR A 350 -0.26 6.04 -16.71
N PHE A 351 0.67 5.32 -17.35
CA PHE A 351 0.44 4.00 -17.92
C PHE A 351 1.25 2.99 -17.13
N ALA A 352 0.62 1.96 -16.57
CA ALA A 352 1.32 0.87 -15.90
C ALA A 352 0.97 -0.49 -16.51
N ALA A 353 1.96 -1.36 -16.59
CA ALA A 353 1.80 -2.78 -16.85
C ALA A 353 2.66 -3.55 -15.85
N GLY A 354 2.15 -4.67 -15.35
CA GLY A 354 2.86 -5.49 -14.37
C GLY A 354 2.49 -6.96 -14.46
N TYR A 355 3.35 -7.79 -13.89
CA TYR A 355 3.16 -9.23 -13.77
C TYR A 355 3.55 -9.68 -12.36
N GLN A 356 2.77 -10.60 -11.80
CA GLN A 356 3.02 -11.27 -10.54
C GLN A 356 2.84 -12.78 -10.71
N ALA A 357 3.67 -13.56 -10.03
CA ALA A 357 3.53 -15.01 -9.94
C ALA A 357 3.78 -15.50 -8.51
N VAL A 358 2.97 -16.45 -8.07
CA VAL A 358 3.11 -17.21 -6.83
C VAL A 358 3.56 -18.63 -7.18
N THR A 359 4.51 -19.16 -6.42
CA THR A 359 5.09 -20.50 -6.62
C THR A 359 5.41 -21.14 -5.28
N GLY A 360 5.32 -22.48 -5.19
CA GLY A 360 5.20 -23.19 -3.91
C GLY A 360 3.73 -23.54 -3.65
N ASP A 361 3.51 -24.41 -2.67
CA ASP A 361 2.24 -25.09 -2.44
C ASP A 361 1.23 -24.24 -1.64
N SER A 362 1.68 -23.14 -1.01
CA SER A 362 0.85 -22.26 -0.18
C SER A 362 0.40 -21.00 -0.92
N ASP A 363 -0.69 -20.38 -0.43
CA ASP A 363 -0.97 -18.96 -0.69
C ASP A 363 0.17 -18.09 -0.13
N ALA A 364 0.40 -16.93 -0.75
CA ALA A 364 1.36 -15.95 -0.24
C ALA A 364 0.82 -15.26 1.03
N VAL A 365 1.58 -15.34 2.13
CA VAL A 365 1.14 -14.91 3.46
C VAL A 365 1.47 -13.46 3.81
N TRP A 366 0.65 -12.88 4.68
CA TRP A 366 0.84 -11.59 5.36
C TRP A 366 0.03 -11.61 6.67
N LEU A 367 0.21 -10.62 7.54
CA LEU A 367 -0.60 -10.48 8.77
C LEU A 367 -2.06 -10.21 8.42
N ASN A 368 -2.92 -11.19 8.73
CA ASN A 368 -4.35 -11.14 8.46
C ASN A 368 -5.15 -11.77 9.60
N GLN A 369 -5.41 -10.99 10.65
CA GLN A 369 -6.22 -11.40 11.81
C GLN A 369 -7.72 -11.61 11.55
N GLY A 370 -8.20 -11.44 10.30
CA GLY A 370 -9.59 -11.75 9.91
C GLY A 370 -10.54 -10.55 9.83
N ASP A 371 -10.31 -9.47 10.58
CA ASP A 371 -11.15 -8.25 10.60
C ASP A 371 -10.73 -7.17 9.56
N GLY A 372 -9.84 -7.54 8.64
CA GLY A 372 -9.43 -6.75 7.48
C GLY A 372 -7.96 -6.32 7.49
N SER A 373 -7.26 -6.58 6.38
CA SER A 373 -5.82 -6.38 6.23
C SER A 373 -5.41 -5.99 4.80
N THR A 374 -4.18 -5.48 4.66
CA THR A 374 -3.53 -5.11 3.39
C THR A 374 -2.17 -5.78 3.28
N ALA A 375 -1.84 -6.30 2.10
CA ALA A 375 -0.54 -6.88 1.78
C ALA A 375 0.29 -5.92 0.90
N TYR A 376 1.62 -6.05 0.92
CA TYR A 376 2.50 -5.22 0.09
C TYR A 376 2.72 -5.78 -1.33
N PHE A 377 1.75 -6.53 -1.85
CA PHE A 377 1.80 -7.15 -3.17
C PHE A 377 1.60 -6.12 -4.29
N MET A 378 1.96 -6.46 -5.54
CA MET A 378 1.69 -5.57 -6.69
C MET A 378 0.19 -5.51 -7.00
N THR A 379 -0.51 -6.60 -6.70
CA THR A 379 -1.92 -6.88 -6.99
C THR A 379 -2.84 -6.70 -5.78
N GLU A 380 -2.41 -5.96 -4.75
CA GLU A 380 -3.32 -5.51 -3.69
C GLU A 380 -4.38 -4.59 -4.34
N SER A 381 -5.61 -5.09 -4.41
CA SER A 381 -6.71 -4.49 -5.18
C SER A 381 -7.79 -3.90 -4.25
N MET A 382 -9.03 -3.74 -4.71
CA MET A 382 -10.12 -3.26 -3.86
C MET A 382 -10.84 -4.40 -3.14
N ILE A 383 -10.96 -5.56 -3.79
CA ILE A 383 -11.60 -6.78 -3.24
C ILE A 383 -10.55 -7.89 -3.09
N GLY A 384 -9.89 -8.29 -4.18
CA GLY A 384 -8.90 -9.36 -4.25
C GLY A 384 -7.45 -8.92 -3.98
N LYS A 385 -6.56 -9.92 -3.94
CA LYS A 385 -5.10 -9.73 -3.80
C LYS A 385 -4.25 -10.57 -4.77
N PHE A 386 -4.84 -11.51 -5.52
CA PHE A 386 -4.17 -12.38 -6.51
C PHE A 386 -2.90 -13.05 -5.97
N GLN A 387 -3.07 -13.74 -4.85
CA GLN A 387 -2.00 -14.24 -3.97
C GLN A 387 -1.96 -15.77 -3.85
N ARG A 388 -2.73 -16.51 -4.66
CA ARG A 388 -3.05 -17.92 -4.40
C ARG A 388 -1.97 -18.89 -4.84
N ALA A 389 -1.95 -20.10 -4.28
CA ALA A 389 -1.03 -21.16 -4.69
C ALA A 389 -0.99 -21.34 -6.24
N GLY A 390 0.21 -21.25 -6.81
CA GLY A 390 0.48 -21.33 -8.26
C GLY A 390 0.04 -20.14 -9.13
N GLU A 391 -0.63 -19.13 -8.57
CA GLU A 391 -1.32 -18.09 -9.33
C GLU A 391 -0.38 -17.18 -10.13
N ARG A 392 -0.80 -16.84 -11.35
CA ARG A 392 -0.11 -16.00 -12.33
C ARG A 392 -1.02 -14.89 -12.82
N THR A 393 -0.65 -13.65 -12.49
CA THR A 393 -1.51 -12.48 -12.66
C THR A 393 -0.82 -11.39 -13.44
N TRP A 394 -1.43 -10.95 -14.53
CA TRP A 394 -1.04 -9.74 -15.24
C TRP A 394 -1.98 -8.59 -14.87
N GLN A 395 -1.43 -7.38 -14.89
CA GLN A 395 -2.10 -6.16 -14.46
C GLN A 395 -1.82 -5.04 -15.45
N VAL A 396 -2.84 -4.22 -15.74
CA VAL A 396 -2.68 -2.93 -16.42
C VAL A 396 -3.36 -1.82 -15.61
N ARG A 397 -2.75 -0.63 -15.57
CA ARG A 397 -3.36 0.58 -14.99
C ARG A 397 -3.27 1.74 -15.97
N TYR A 398 -4.32 2.57 -16.01
CA TYR A 398 -4.31 3.88 -16.65
C TYR A 398 -4.79 4.94 -15.66
N GLY A 399 -4.00 5.99 -15.49
CA GLY A 399 -4.32 7.12 -14.63
C GLY A 399 -4.21 8.47 -15.35
N TYR A 400 -4.97 9.45 -14.92
CA TYR A 400 -4.90 10.82 -15.44
C TYR A 400 -5.11 11.90 -14.36
N ASP A 401 -4.17 12.85 -14.29
CA ASP A 401 -4.25 14.11 -13.52
C ASP A 401 -4.80 15.23 -14.42
N PHE A 402 -6.02 15.69 -14.12
CA PHE A 402 -6.72 16.72 -14.90
C PHE A 402 -6.22 18.15 -14.62
N ALA A 403 -5.22 18.36 -13.76
CA ALA A 403 -4.54 19.65 -13.64
C ALA A 403 -3.98 20.12 -14.99
N ARG A 404 -3.61 19.19 -15.88
CA ARG A 404 -3.16 19.48 -17.25
C ARG A 404 -4.26 19.98 -18.19
N LEU A 405 -5.54 19.77 -17.85
CA LEU A 405 -6.70 20.31 -18.55
C LEU A 405 -7.35 21.49 -17.78
N GLY A 406 -6.64 22.07 -16.80
CA GLY A 406 -7.14 23.19 -16.01
C GLY A 406 -8.10 22.82 -14.87
N VAL A 407 -8.24 21.53 -14.54
CA VAL A 407 -9.07 21.05 -13.41
C VAL A 407 -8.17 20.42 -12.32
N PRO A 408 -7.34 21.22 -11.62
CA PRO A 408 -6.43 20.70 -10.60
C PRO A 408 -7.18 20.04 -9.45
N GLY A 409 -6.64 18.91 -8.98
CA GLY A 409 -7.24 18.09 -7.92
C GLY A 409 -8.16 16.99 -8.43
N LEU A 410 -8.67 17.06 -9.67
CA LEU A 410 -9.44 15.98 -10.29
C LEU A 410 -8.49 14.91 -10.86
N ASN A 411 -8.70 13.66 -10.47
CA ASN A 411 -7.87 12.52 -10.83
C ASN A 411 -8.73 11.31 -11.18
N PHE A 412 -8.32 10.56 -12.20
CA PHE A 412 -8.92 9.28 -12.61
C PHE A 412 -7.89 8.16 -12.53
N LEU A 413 -8.33 6.99 -12.08
CA LEU A 413 -7.60 5.72 -12.16
C LEU A 413 -8.53 4.62 -12.67
N ALA A 414 -8.06 3.85 -13.65
CA ALA A 414 -8.60 2.54 -13.98
C ALA A 414 -7.51 1.48 -13.85
N MET A 415 -7.89 0.28 -13.43
CA MET A 415 -7.02 -0.89 -13.33
C MET A 415 -7.78 -2.14 -13.75
N TYR A 416 -7.10 -3.05 -14.42
CA TYR A 416 -7.60 -4.39 -14.72
C TYR A 416 -6.52 -5.42 -14.40
N GLU A 417 -6.94 -6.50 -13.77
CA GLU A 417 -6.10 -7.60 -13.31
C GLU A 417 -6.75 -8.91 -13.72
N SER A 418 -5.95 -9.89 -14.18
CA SER A 418 -6.44 -11.24 -14.44
C SER A 418 -5.40 -12.27 -13.99
N GLY A 419 -5.81 -13.06 -13.01
CA GLY A 419 -5.11 -14.22 -12.46
C GLY A 419 -5.54 -15.53 -13.11
N SER A 420 -4.61 -16.48 -13.11
CA SER A 420 -4.71 -17.77 -13.77
C SER A 420 -3.78 -18.78 -13.11
N ASN A 421 -3.94 -20.08 -13.39
CA ASN A 421 -3.18 -21.15 -12.74
C ASN A 421 -3.32 -21.19 -11.21
N ILE A 422 -4.45 -20.71 -10.68
CA ILE A 422 -4.81 -20.86 -9.27
C ILE A 422 -5.03 -22.35 -9.02
N GLN A 423 -4.18 -22.98 -8.21
CA GLN A 423 -4.22 -24.43 -8.02
C GLN A 423 -5.34 -24.84 -7.05
N THR A 424 -6.15 -25.82 -7.47
CA THR A 424 -7.22 -26.39 -6.65
C THR A 424 -7.31 -27.91 -6.83
N SER A 425 -8.03 -28.58 -5.94
CA SER A 425 -8.31 -30.02 -5.96
C SER A 425 -9.04 -30.51 -7.22
N ASP A 426 -9.70 -29.59 -7.93
CA ASP A 426 -10.51 -29.83 -9.14
C ASP A 426 -9.96 -29.07 -10.37
N GLY A 427 -8.65 -28.74 -10.37
CA GLY A 427 -7.90 -28.21 -11.51
C GLY A 427 -7.91 -26.69 -11.66
N ASP A 428 -6.88 -26.15 -12.32
CA ASP A 428 -6.55 -24.71 -12.42
C ASP A 428 -7.76 -23.77 -12.62
N LYS A 429 -7.86 -22.80 -11.71
CA LYS A 429 -8.87 -21.72 -11.69
C LYS A 429 -8.29 -20.38 -12.12
N LYS A 430 -9.18 -19.42 -12.40
CA LYS A 430 -8.88 -18.03 -12.78
C LYS A 430 -9.72 -17.05 -11.97
N GLU A 431 -9.23 -15.82 -11.86
CA GLU A 431 -10.05 -14.69 -11.43
C GLU A 431 -9.63 -13.39 -12.13
N TRP A 432 -10.50 -12.39 -12.13
CA TRP A 432 -10.17 -11.06 -12.63
C TRP A 432 -10.87 -9.97 -11.82
N GLU A 433 -10.19 -8.82 -11.66
CA GLU A 433 -10.75 -7.65 -10.99
C GLU A 433 -10.62 -6.43 -11.91
N ARG A 434 -11.70 -5.66 -12.03
CA ARG A 434 -11.69 -4.34 -12.66
C ARG A 434 -11.95 -3.27 -11.62
N ASN A 435 -11.04 -2.31 -11.51
CA ASN A 435 -11.13 -1.16 -10.62
C ASN A 435 -11.28 0.13 -11.42
N VAL A 436 -12.16 1.01 -10.95
CA VAL A 436 -12.26 2.41 -11.38
C VAL A 436 -12.32 3.31 -10.15
N THR A 437 -11.61 4.42 -10.18
CA THR A 437 -11.65 5.45 -9.13
C THR A 437 -11.62 6.83 -9.78
N LEU A 438 -12.60 7.66 -9.41
CA LEU A 438 -12.62 9.09 -9.72
C LEU A 438 -12.53 9.85 -8.39
N SER A 439 -11.58 10.77 -8.27
CA SER A 439 -11.40 11.55 -7.05
C SER A 439 -11.15 13.02 -7.33
N TYR A 440 -11.64 13.89 -6.46
CA TYR A 440 -11.44 15.33 -6.51
C TYR A 440 -10.98 15.86 -5.15
N VAL A 441 -10.00 16.76 -5.14
CA VAL A 441 -9.58 17.52 -3.95
C VAL A 441 -9.83 19.00 -4.18
N VAL A 442 -10.60 19.65 -3.30
CA VAL A 442 -10.88 21.09 -3.37
C VAL A 442 -9.59 21.88 -3.15
N GLN A 443 -9.20 22.71 -4.13
CA GLN A 443 -7.89 23.37 -4.15
C GLN A 443 -7.82 24.68 -3.33
N SER A 444 -8.96 25.34 -3.08
CA SER A 444 -9.03 26.69 -2.52
C SER A 444 -10.37 26.97 -1.83
N GLY A 445 -10.44 28.07 -1.07
CA GLY A 445 -11.65 28.50 -0.35
C GLY A 445 -11.87 27.74 0.98
N PRO A 446 -13.03 27.94 1.64
CA PRO A 446 -13.29 27.41 2.99
C PRO A 446 -13.29 25.87 3.11
N ALA A 447 -13.45 25.15 2.00
CA ALA A 447 -13.40 23.69 1.94
C ALA A 447 -12.09 23.15 1.36
N LYS A 448 -11.01 23.96 1.29
CA LYS A 448 -9.70 23.53 0.77
C LYS A 448 -9.21 22.26 1.48
N ASN A 449 -8.67 21.32 0.72
CA ASN A 449 -8.27 19.96 1.12
C ASN A 449 -9.43 18.98 1.37
N LEU A 450 -10.70 19.37 1.22
CA LEU A 450 -11.82 18.41 1.16
C LEU A 450 -11.62 17.50 -0.06
N SER A 451 -11.47 16.21 0.20
CA SER A 451 -11.34 15.18 -0.85
C SER A 451 -12.59 14.32 -0.94
N ILE A 452 -13.04 14.06 -2.16
CA ILE A 452 -14.11 13.12 -2.49
C ILE A 452 -13.50 12.04 -3.38
N ALA A 453 -13.78 10.77 -3.10
CA ALA A 453 -13.40 9.64 -3.94
C ALA A 453 -14.61 8.71 -4.16
N LEU A 454 -14.90 8.46 -5.42
CA LEU A 454 -15.86 7.46 -5.89
C LEU A 454 -15.06 6.26 -6.41
N ARG A 455 -15.21 5.10 -5.79
CA ARG A 455 -14.53 3.85 -6.20
C ARG A 455 -15.56 2.80 -6.58
N HIS A 456 -15.27 2.07 -7.64
CA HIS A 456 -16.01 0.89 -8.06
C HIS A 456 -15.04 -0.24 -8.39
N ALA A 457 -15.33 -1.44 -7.89
CA ALA A 457 -14.58 -2.65 -8.18
C ALA A 457 -15.53 -3.77 -8.63
N GLN A 458 -15.04 -4.65 -9.49
CA GLN A 458 -15.77 -5.83 -9.96
C GLN A 458 -14.81 -7.01 -9.97
N LEU A 459 -14.98 -7.94 -9.03
CA LEU A 459 -14.27 -9.21 -8.98
C LEU A 459 -15.14 -10.30 -9.62
N ARG A 460 -14.56 -11.14 -10.47
CA ARG A 460 -15.15 -12.41 -10.93
C ARG A 460 -14.14 -13.53 -10.75
N THR A 461 -14.55 -14.68 -10.22
CA THR A 461 -13.64 -15.75 -9.82
C THR A 461 -14.24 -17.14 -10.01
N GLU A 462 -13.41 -18.08 -10.42
CA GLU A 462 -13.74 -19.50 -10.49
C GLU A 462 -13.39 -20.22 -9.15
N PHE A 463 -12.88 -19.51 -8.14
CA PHE A 463 -12.44 -20.06 -6.85
C PHE A 463 -13.59 -20.18 -5.84
N ALA A 464 -14.04 -21.41 -5.58
CA ALA A 464 -15.34 -21.71 -4.95
C ALA A 464 -15.61 -21.09 -3.56
N SER A 465 -14.59 -20.70 -2.78
CA SER A 465 -14.78 -20.04 -1.47
C SER A 465 -14.88 -18.51 -1.55
N GLN A 466 -14.76 -17.93 -2.74
CA GLN A 466 -14.90 -16.49 -2.99
C GLN A 466 -16.09 -16.28 -3.92
N ARG A 467 -16.92 -15.27 -3.61
CA ARG A 467 -18.06 -14.89 -4.45
C ARG A 467 -17.63 -13.86 -5.49
N ASP A 468 -18.24 -13.91 -6.67
CA ASP A 468 -18.25 -12.78 -7.59
C ASP A 468 -18.87 -11.58 -6.88
N SER A 469 -18.28 -10.40 -7.03
CA SER A 469 -18.78 -9.21 -6.35
C SER A 469 -18.61 -7.94 -7.18
N ASP A 470 -19.58 -7.04 -7.05
CA ASP A 470 -19.45 -5.65 -7.46
C ASP A 470 -19.47 -4.78 -6.19
N GLU A 471 -18.39 -4.04 -5.92
CA GLU A 471 -18.31 -3.15 -4.76
C GLU A 471 -18.28 -1.68 -5.20
N HIS A 472 -18.99 -0.85 -4.43
CA HIS A 472 -19.02 0.60 -4.52
C HIS A 472 -18.58 1.22 -3.20
N ARG A 473 -17.63 2.17 -3.25
CA ARG A 473 -17.24 2.97 -2.08
C ARG A 473 -17.34 4.46 -2.40
N VAL A 474 -17.99 5.21 -1.52
CA VAL A 474 -18.00 6.69 -1.56
C VAL A 474 -17.31 7.18 -0.30
N ILE A 475 -16.21 7.90 -0.47
CA ILE A 475 -15.35 8.37 0.62
C ILE A 475 -15.26 9.88 0.51
N VAL A 476 -15.64 10.59 1.57
CA VAL A 476 -15.39 12.03 1.74
C VAL A 476 -14.45 12.19 2.92
N SER A 477 -13.42 13.02 2.80
CA SER A 477 -12.42 13.23 3.85
C SER A 477 -12.00 14.68 3.92
N TYR A 478 -11.91 15.21 5.15
CA TYR A 478 -11.49 16.58 5.42
C TYR A 478 -10.42 16.59 6.53
N PRO A 479 -9.15 16.92 6.20
CA PRO A 479 -8.09 17.06 7.18
C PRO A 479 -8.13 18.46 7.82
N ILE A 480 -8.37 18.51 9.12
CA ILE A 480 -8.38 19.74 9.93
C ILE A 480 -7.11 19.76 10.76
N ASN A 481 -6.21 20.70 10.48
CA ASN A 481 -5.07 20.99 11.36
C ASN A 481 -5.56 21.88 12.51
N ILE A 482 -5.17 21.55 13.74
CA ILE A 482 -5.48 22.34 14.94
C ILE A 482 -4.30 23.25 15.28
N PHE A 483 -3.09 22.68 15.25
CA PHE A 483 -1.79 23.34 15.29
C PHE A 483 -0.75 22.42 14.59
#